data_AF-A0A969WS11-F1
#
_entry.id   AF-A0A969WS11-F1
#
_cell.length_a   1.000
_cell.length_b   1.000
_cell.length_c   1.000
_cell.angle_alpha   90.00
_cell.angle_beta   90.00
_cell.angle_gamma   90.00
#
_symmetry.space_group_name_H-M   'P 1'
#
loop_
_entity.id
_entity.type
_entity.pdbx_description
1 polymer ?
#
loop_
_entity_poly.entity_id
_entity_poly.type
_entity_poly.pdbx_seq_one_letter_code
_entity_poly.pdbx_strand_id
1 'polypeptide(L)'
;SQLYSYFNKITIYHTLKDKSRNNAAAAMGVSPFFVEEYRIAANNYSLVKLMQIVSFLRDADIKSKGVDASSVEEADIMKELVFKILH
;
A
#
# COMPACT_ATOMS: atom_id res chain seq x y z
N SER A 1 -9.58 -3.26 -0.72
CA SER A 1 -9.27 -2.28 0.34
C SER A 1 -8.51 -1.08 -0.25
N GLN A 2 -8.81 0.16 0.16
CA GLN A 2 -8.20 1.38 -0.40
C GLN A 2 -6.69 1.49 -0.12
N LEU A 3 -6.24 1.04 1.06
CA LEU A 3 -4.82 1.01 1.44
C LEU A 3 -3.97 0.12 0.53
N TYR A 4 -4.46 -1.09 0.22
CA TYR A 4 -3.77 -1.98 -0.74
C TYR A 4 -3.62 -1.31 -2.10
N SER A 5 -4.68 -0.69 -2.61
CA SER A 5 -4.63 0.04 -3.90
C SER A 5 -3.56 1.14 -3.88
N TYR A 6 -3.47 1.89 -2.77
CA TYR A 6 -2.48 2.97 -2.62
C TYR A 6 -1.04 2.43 -2.64
N PHE A 7 -0.70 1.48 -1.78
CA PHE A 7 0.67 0.92 -1.73
C PHE A 7 1.03 0.13 -3.00
N ASN A 8 0.06 -0.51 -3.64
CA ASN A 8 0.28 -1.16 -4.93
C ASN A 8 0.63 -0.15 -6.02
N LYS A 9 -0.01 1.03 -6.06
CA LYS A 9 0.34 2.09 -7.01
C LYS A 9 1.76 2.63 -6.78
N ILE A 10 2.18 2.81 -5.53
CA ILE A 10 3.58 3.18 -5.22
C ILE A 10 4.54 2.10 -5.70
N THR A 11 4.18 0.82 -5.52
CA THR A 11 4.98 -0.32 -6.01
C THR A 11 5.10 -0.29 -7.53
N ILE A 12 3.98 -0.10 -8.25
CA ILE A 12 3.96 0.06 -9.70
C ILE A 12 4.90 1.21 -10.09
N TYR A 13 4.77 2.38 -9.48
CA TYR A 13 5.61 3.54 -9.75
C TYR A 13 7.11 3.22 -9.64
N HIS A 14 7.53 2.50 -8.59
CA HIS A 14 8.92 2.08 -8.42
C HIS A 14 9.44 1.22 -9.56
N THR A 15 8.61 0.31 -10.07
CA THR A 15 8.97 -0.64 -11.14
C THR A 15 8.96 -0.04 -12.54
N LEU A 16 8.44 1.18 -12.72
CA LEU A 16 8.41 1.83 -14.02
C LEU A 16 9.81 2.21 -14.49
N LYS A 17 10.13 1.85 -15.73
CA LYS A 17 11.32 2.34 -16.44
C LYS A 17 11.15 3.81 -16.82
N ASP A 18 10.01 4.15 -17.43
CA ASP A 18 9.63 5.53 -17.72
C ASP A 18 8.69 6.06 -16.62
N LYS A 19 9.19 7.01 -15.83
CA LYS A 19 8.46 7.67 -14.74
C LYS A 19 7.86 9.02 -15.16
N SER A 20 7.78 9.29 -16.47
CA SER A 20 7.09 10.46 -17.00
C SER A 20 5.65 10.52 -16.48
N ARG A 21 5.15 11.75 -16.27
CA ARG A 21 3.85 11.99 -15.62
C ARG A 21 2.72 11.20 -16.29
N ASN A 22 2.63 11.24 -17.61
CA ASN A 22 1.54 10.61 -18.35
C ASN A 22 1.66 9.08 -18.36
N ASN A 23 2.88 8.54 -18.53
CA ASN A 23 3.09 7.09 -18.50
C ASN A 23 2.80 6.51 -17.12
N ALA A 24 3.31 7.16 -16.07
CA ALA A 24 3.09 6.75 -14.69
C ALA A 24 1.61 6.81 -14.30
N ALA A 25 0.90 7.88 -14.70
CA ALA A 25 -0.54 8.01 -14.49
C ALA A 25 -1.32 6.86 -15.13
N ALA A 26 -1.01 6.54 -16.40
CA ALA A 26 -1.65 5.46 -17.13
C ALA A 26 -1.37 4.10 -16.48
N ALA A 27 -0.12 3.81 -16.13
CA ALA A 27 0.27 2.54 -15.51
C ALA A 27 -0.37 2.33 -14.13
N MET A 28 -0.55 3.40 -13.35
CA MET A 28 -1.19 3.35 -12.03
C MET A 28 -2.72 3.47 -12.10
N GLY A 29 -3.31 3.78 -13.26
CA GLY A 29 -4.74 4.04 -13.41
C GLY A 29 -5.22 5.24 -12.59
N VAL A 30 -4.42 6.32 -12.55
CA VAL A 30 -4.74 7.56 -11.81
C VAL A 30 -4.68 8.76 -12.74
N SER A 31 -5.28 9.86 -12.32
CA SER A 31 -5.12 11.14 -13.03
C SER A 31 -3.67 11.63 -12.95
N PRO A 32 -3.11 12.22 -14.04
CA PRO A 32 -1.77 12.81 -14.05
C PRO A 32 -1.49 13.85 -12.96
N PHE A 33 -2.54 14.43 -12.36
CA PHE A 33 -2.41 15.34 -11.23
C PHE A 33 -1.86 14.66 -9.98
N PHE A 34 -2.19 13.38 -9.74
CA PHE A 34 -1.80 12.66 -8.53
C PHE A 34 -0.42 12.01 -8.59
N VAL A 35 0.23 11.99 -9.78
CA VAL A 35 1.52 11.29 -9.96
C VAL A 35 2.59 11.85 -9.04
N GLU A 36 2.56 13.16 -8.76
CA GLU A 36 3.54 13.79 -7.89
C GLU A 36 3.45 13.27 -6.44
N GLU A 37 2.24 12.99 -5.95
CA GLU A 37 2.04 12.41 -4.62
C GLU A 37 2.63 10.99 -4.55
N TYR A 38 2.44 10.18 -5.59
CA TYR A 38 3.02 8.83 -5.67
C TYR A 38 4.55 8.87 -5.81
N ARG A 39 5.10 9.87 -6.51
CA ARG A 39 6.55 10.07 -6.60
C ARG A 39 7.15 10.42 -5.24
N ILE A 40 6.52 11.32 -4.49
CA ILE A 40 6.95 11.68 -3.13
C ILE A 40 6.87 10.46 -2.23
N ALA A 41 5.76 9.71 -2.26
CA ALA A 41 5.61 8.49 -1.48
C ALA A 41 6.66 7.43 -1.82
N ALA A 42 7.00 7.26 -3.11
CA ALA A 42 8.04 6.33 -3.54
C ALA A 42 9.43 6.66 -2.97
N ASN A 43 9.71 7.94 -2.67
CA ASN A 43 10.96 8.32 -1.99
C ASN A 43 10.96 7.96 -0.49
N ASN A 44 9.79 7.87 0.13
CA ASN A 44 9.65 7.57 1.55
C ASN A 44 9.50 6.07 1.85
N TYR A 45 9.07 5.28 0.87
CA TYR A 45 8.86 3.84 1.00
C TYR A 45 9.73 3.08 0.00
N SER A 46 10.72 2.34 0.50
CA SER A 46 11.51 1.41 -0.33
C SER A 46 10.64 0.24 -0.83
N LEU A 47 11.04 -0.39 -1.94
CA LEU A 47 10.37 -1.60 -2.45
C LEU A 47 10.28 -2.72 -1.40
N VAL A 48 11.32 -2.89 -0.57
CA VAL A 48 11.31 -3.87 0.52
C VAL A 48 10.22 -3.55 1.54
N LYS A 49 10.12 -2.28 1.97
CA LYS A 49 9.07 -1.84 2.90
C LYS A 49 7.67 -1.99 2.31
N LEU A 50 7.49 -1.69 1.02
CA LEU A 50 6.22 -1.87 0.33
C LEU A 50 5.76 -3.34 0.31
N MET A 51 6.68 -4.27 0.04
CA MET A 51 6.36 -5.70 0.10
C MET A 51 5.93 -6.16 1.50
N GLN A 52 6.61 -5.66 2.55
CA GLN A 52 6.21 -5.93 3.94
C GLN A 52 4.81 -5.39 4.25
N ILE A 53 4.53 -4.14 3.85
CA ILE A 53 3.21 -3.52 4.04
C ILE A 53 2.12 -4.33 3.33
N VAL A 54 2.37 -4.81 2.11
CA VAL A 54 1.42 -5.69 1.39
C VAL A 54 1.17 -6.99 2.16
N SER A 55 2.20 -7.59 2.77
CA SER A 55 2.04 -8.76 3.65
C SER A 55 1.14 -8.42 4.84
N PHE A 56 1.41 -7.32 5.55
CA PHE A 56 0.61 -6.92 6.71
C PHE A 56 -0.85 -6.62 6.36
N LEU A 57 -1.08 -6.01 5.19
CA LEU A 57 -2.44 -5.78 4.68
C LEU A 57 -3.18 -7.08 4.40
N ARG A 58 -2.49 -8.09 3.86
CA ARG A 58 -3.07 -9.43 3.63
C ARG A 58 -3.39 -10.11 4.95
N ASP A 59 -2.47 -10.08 5.91
CA ASP A 59 -2.69 -10.67 7.24
C ASP A 59 -3.87 -10.01 7.96
N ALA A 60 -3.97 -8.67 7.88
CA ALA A 60 -5.09 -7.92 8.46
C ALA A 60 -6.43 -8.25 7.78
N ASP A 61 -6.45 -8.41 6.46
CA ASP A 61 -7.66 -8.79 5.70
C ASP A 61 -8.13 -10.22 6.01
N ILE A 62 -7.20 -11.15 6.27
CA ILE A 62 -7.52 -12.51 6.72
C ILE A 62 -8.10 -12.48 8.13
N LYS A 63 -7.44 -11.77 9.05
CA LYS A 63 -7.89 -11.62 10.45
C LYS A 63 -9.26 -10.95 10.54
N SER A 64 -9.52 -9.89 9.76
CA SER A 64 -10.81 -9.17 9.80
C SER A 64 -11.98 -10.02 9.27
N LYS A 65 -11.70 -11.03 8.46
CA LYS A 65 -12.68 -12.03 8.01
C LYS A 65 -12.92 -13.16 9.02
N GLY A 66 -12.31 -13.09 10.21
CA GLY A 66 -12.48 -14.07 11.28
C GLY A 66 -11.68 -15.36 11.08
N VAL A 67 -10.79 -15.41 10.09
CA VAL A 67 -9.86 -16.53 9.89
C VAL A 67 -8.69 -16.32 10.85
N ASP A 68 -8.42 -17.32 11.71
CA ASP A 68 -7.39 -17.29 12.77
C ASP A 68 -7.57 -16.20 13.86
N ALA A 69 -8.73 -15.53 13.91
CA ALA A 69 -9.03 -14.47 14.86
C ALA A 69 -10.34 -14.73 15.61
N SER A 70 -10.40 -15.84 16.36
CA SER A 70 -11.45 -15.99 17.37
C SER A 70 -11.19 -14.98 18.50
N SER A 71 -12.00 -13.91 18.54
CA SER A 71 -12.08 -12.85 19.59
C SER A 71 -11.24 -11.56 19.46
N VAL A 72 -10.58 -11.28 18.32
CA VAL A 72 -9.90 -9.98 18.14
C VAL A 72 -10.85 -8.95 17.54
N GLU A 73 -10.98 -7.78 18.18
CA GLU A 73 -11.75 -6.67 17.63
C GLU A 73 -11.10 -6.08 16.37
N GLU A 74 -11.92 -5.71 15.37
CA GLU A 74 -11.44 -5.10 14.13
C GLU A 74 -10.62 -3.82 14.37
N ALA A 75 -10.97 -3.07 15.42
CA ALA A 75 -10.25 -1.87 15.84
C ALA A 75 -8.79 -2.18 16.22
N ASP A 76 -8.53 -3.30 16.89
CA ASP A 76 -7.19 -3.68 17.31
C ASP A 76 -6.36 -4.22 16.15
N ILE A 77 -6.99 -4.93 15.20
CA ILE A 77 -6.34 -5.31 13.94
C ILE A 77 -5.86 -4.07 13.18
N MET A 78 -6.69 -3.02 13.13
CA MET A 78 -6.32 -1.77 12.46
C MET A 78 -5.19 -1.03 13.16
N LYS A 79 -5.20 -0.97 14.51
CA LYS A 79 -4.11 -0.37 15.30
C LYS A 79 -2.79 -1.12 15.07
N GLU A 80 -2.82 -2.45 15.10
CA GLU A 80 -1.65 -3.30 14.83
C GLU A 80 -1.10 -3.04 13.42
N LEU A 81 -1.97 -2.99 12.41
CA LEU A 81 -1.60 -2.71 11.03
C LEU A 81 -0.91 -1.34 10.88
N VAL A 82 -1.49 -0.28 11.45
CA VAL A 82 -0.91 1.07 11.41
C VAL A 82 0.46 1.07 12.08
N PHE A 83 0.61 0.43 13.24
CA PHE A 83 1.88 0.34 13.94
C PHE A 83 2.96 -0.32 13.07
N LYS A 84 2.65 -1.46 12.44
CA LYS A 84 3.55 -2.21 11.54
C LYS A 84 3.91 -1.47 10.25
N ILE A 85 3.05 -0.58 9.76
CA ILE A 85 3.38 0.25 8.58
C ILE A 85 4.37 1.35 8.96
N LEU A 86 4.23 1.93 10.16
CA LEU A 86 5.03 3.04 10.63
C LEU A 86 6.41 2.62 11.15
N HIS A 87 6.51 1.48 11.84
CA HIS A 87 7.74 0.97 12.47
C HIS A 87 8.25 -0.28 11.75
#